data_AF-A0A1Q6VL32-F1
#
_entry.id   AF-A0A1Q6VL32-F1
#
_cell.length_a   1.000
_cell.length_b   1.000
_cell.length_c   1.000
_cell.angle_alpha   90.00
_cell.angle_beta   90.00
_cell.angle_gamma   90.00
#
_symmetry.space_group_name_H-M   'P 1'
#
loop_
_entity.id
_entity.type
_entity.pdbx_description
1 polymer ?
#
loop_
_entity_poly.entity_id
_entity_poly.type
_entity_poly.pdbx_seq_one_letter_code
_entity_poly.pdbx_strand_id
1 'polypeptide(L)'
;MAKPDQALGYYNGELRFWLGWAQEVAGDHEAARESWSQARAELEPLLKEQPENFVLMGDLALTNMWLGDNTAALTLAERAIALFPIDKDALTGPRPLDILARVAARIGDPDRSISTLTKLLSIPYEAPLAANPPLTPALLRLDPMFEPLRNDPRFQKLVAASAPK
;
A
#
# COMPACT_ATOMS: atom_id res chain seq x y z
N MET A 1 3.09 -1.75 -35.36
CA MET A 1 2.67 -0.77 -34.33
C MET A 1 3.72 -0.81 -33.23
N ALA A 2 4.31 0.33 -32.85
CA ALA A 2 5.26 0.37 -31.73
C ALA A 2 4.51 -0.02 -30.46
N LYS A 3 5.08 -0.93 -29.66
CA LYS A 3 4.56 -1.18 -28.30
C LYS A 3 4.63 0.15 -27.53
N PRO A 4 3.60 0.52 -26.76
CA PRO A 4 3.72 1.67 -25.86
C PRO A 4 4.97 1.48 -25.02
N ASP A 5 5.72 2.57 -24.82
CA ASP A 5 6.91 2.55 -23.99
C ASP A 5 6.55 2.02 -22.61
N GLN A 6 7.11 0.87 -22.24
CA GLN A 6 6.80 0.17 -20.99
C GLN A 6 7.13 1.05 -19.78
N ALA A 7 8.14 1.93 -19.89
CA ALA A 7 8.45 2.89 -18.84
C ALA A 7 7.29 3.90 -18.67
N LEU A 8 6.71 4.39 -19.77
CA LEU A 8 5.54 5.27 -19.72
C LEU A 8 4.32 4.56 -19.11
N GLY A 9 4.10 3.28 -19.42
CA GLY A 9 3.01 2.49 -18.84
C GLY A 9 3.11 2.34 -17.33
N TYR A 10 4.32 2.11 -16.81
CA TYR A 10 4.58 2.03 -15.37
C TYR A 10 4.26 3.37 -14.68
N TYR A 11 4.85 4.47 -15.16
CA TYR A 11 4.64 5.78 -14.56
C TYR A 11 3.19 6.23 -14.65
N ASN A 12 2.50 5.95 -15.76
CA ASN A 12 1.09 6.28 -15.91
C ASN A 12 0.23 5.51 -14.89
N GLY A 13 0.46 4.19 -14.75
CA GLY A 13 -0.31 3.38 -13.81
C GLY A 13 -0.11 3.82 -12.36
N GLU A 14 1.13 4.08 -11.97
CA GLU A 14 1.47 4.60 -10.63
C GLU A 14 0.82 5.99 -10.39
N LEU A 15 0.93 6.91 -11.35
CA LEU A 15 0.31 8.24 -11.26
C LEU A 15 -1.22 8.16 -11.16
N ARG A 16 -1.85 7.20 -11.84
CA ARG A 16 -3.30 6.98 -11.72
C ARG A 16 -3.70 6.41 -10.38
N PHE A 17 -2.88 5.54 -9.79
CA PHE A 17 -3.08 5.11 -8.40
C PHE A 17 -3.08 6.32 -7.45
N TRP A 18 -2.08 7.19 -7.57
CA TRP A 18 -1.96 8.41 -6.77
C TRP A 18 -3.11 9.39 -6.99
N LEU A 19 -3.54 9.57 -8.25
CA LEU A 19 -4.68 10.40 -8.60
C LEU A 19 -5.97 9.87 -7.95
N GLY A 20 -6.21 8.57 -8.02
CA GLY A 20 -7.37 7.95 -7.39
C GLY A 20 -7.39 8.17 -5.89
N TRP A 21 -6.24 8.05 -5.22
CA TRP A 21 -6.14 8.35 -3.79
C TRP A 21 -6.42 9.82 -3.46
N ALA A 22 -5.87 10.75 -4.25
CA ALA A 22 -6.13 12.18 -4.06
C ALA A 22 -7.61 12.52 -4.24
N GLN A 23 -8.27 11.93 -5.25
CA GLN A 23 -9.71 12.09 -5.52
C GLN A 23 -10.56 11.53 -4.37
N GLU A 24 -10.22 10.34 -3.86
CA GLU A 24 -10.90 9.73 -2.72
C GLU A 24 -10.82 10.61 -1.46
N VAL A 25 -9.62 11.13 -1.15
CA VAL A 25 -9.42 12.05 -0.03
C VAL A 25 -10.18 13.36 -0.22
N ALA A 26 -10.36 13.80 -1.47
CA ALA A 26 -11.18 14.97 -1.81
C ALA A 26 -12.70 14.69 -1.82
N GLY A 27 -13.13 13.43 -1.65
CA GLY A 27 -14.54 13.01 -1.68
C GLY A 27 -15.11 12.74 -3.08
N ASP A 28 -14.28 12.75 -4.12
CA ASP A 28 -14.69 12.42 -5.49
C ASP A 28 -14.54 10.91 -5.75
N HIS A 29 -15.42 10.12 -5.13
CA HIS A 29 -15.36 8.67 -5.15
C HIS A 29 -15.56 8.07 -6.55
N GLU A 30 -16.33 8.74 -7.42
CA GLU A 30 -16.55 8.28 -8.79
C GLU A 30 -15.27 8.40 -9.62
N ALA A 31 -14.64 9.58 -9.60
CA ALA A 31 -13.39 9.79 -10.31
C ALA A 31 -12.26 8.93 -9.74
N ALA A 32 -12.23 8.74 -8.42
CA ALA A 32 -11.26 7.85 -7.78
C ALA A 32 -11.36 6.42 -8.32
N ARG A 33 -12.58 5.88 -8.39
CA ARG A 33 -12.85 4.53 -8.93
C ARG A 33 -12.46 4.41 -10.40
N GLU A 34 -12.67 5.44 -11.20
CA GLU A 34 -12.22 5.48 -12.59
C GLU A 34 -10.69 5.42 -12.69
N SER A 35 -9.99 6.29 -11.95
CA SER A 35 -8.52 6.35 -11.92
C SER A 35 -7.91 5.02 -11.51
N TRP A 36 -8.42 4.37 -10.47
CA TRP A 36 -7.94 3.05 -10.05
C TRP A 36 -8.26 1.95 -11.06
N SER A 37 -9.40 2.02 -11.75
CA SER A 37 -9.74 1.05 -12.80
C SER A 37 -8.74 1.14 -13.97
N GLN A 38 -8.35 2.36 -14.33
CA GLN A 38 -7.33 2.62 -15.35
C GLN A 38 -5.93 2.20 -14.86
N ALA A 39 -5.56 2.50 -13.61
CA ALA A 39 -4.31 2.06 -13.01
C ALA A 39 -4.16 0.52 -13.08
N ARG A 40 -5.22 -0.22 -12.71
CA ARG A 40 -5.24 -1.68 -12.80
C ARG A 40 -5.02 -2.17 -14.23
N ALA A 41 -5.71 -1.57 -15.21
CA ALA A 41 -5.58 -1.94 -16.61
C ALA A 41 -4.17 -1.70 -17.18
N GLU A 42 -3.46 -0.68 -16.70
CA GLU A 42 -2.10 -0.35 -17.12
C GLU A 42 -1.04 -1.21 -16.40
N LEU A 43 -1.22 -1.50 -15.10
CA LEU A 43 -0.23 -2.19 -14.28
C LEU A 43 -0.29 -3.73 -14.37
N GLU A 44 -1.47 -4.33 -14.55
CA GLU A 44 -1.61 -5.80 -14.61
C GLU A 44 -0.78 -6.47 -15.73
N PRO A 45 -0.75 -5.94 -16.97
CA PRO A 45 0.11 -6.51 -18.02
C PRO A 45 1.59 -6.44 -17.65
N LEU A 46 2.02 -5.34 -17.01
CA LEU A 46 3.42 -5.15 -16.60
C LEU A 46 3.81 -6.16 -15.52
N LEU A 47 2.92 -6.45 -14.56
CA LEU A 47 3.20 -7.47 -13.55
C LEU A 47 3.29 -8.88 -14.15
N LYS A 48 2.57 -9.17 -15.25
CA LYS A 48 2.72 -10.45 -15.97
C LYS A 48 4.09 -10.57 -16.64
N GLU A 49 4.62 -9.47 -17.16
CA GLU A 49 5.96 -9.42 -17.77
C GLU A 49 7.07 -9.40 -16.71
N GLN A 50 6.81 -8.80 -15.55
CA GLN A 50 7.74 -8.67 -14.43
C GLN A 50 7.15 -9.30 -13.16
N PRO A 51 7.01 -10.64 -13.10
CA PRO A 51 6.29 -11.32 -12.04
C PRO A 51 6.92 -11.18 -10.65
N GLU A 52 8.13 -10.65 -10.53
CA GLU A 52 8.82 -10.43 -9.25
C GLU A 52 8.94 -8.94 -8.90
N ASN A 53 8.31 -8.04 -9.66
CA ASN A 53 8.35 -6.61 -9.35
C ASN A 53 7.39 -6.30 -8.18
N PHE A 54 7.95 -6.19 -6.97
CA PHE A 54 7.15 -5.94 -5.76
C PHE A 54 6.52 -4.55 -5.72
N VAL A 55 7.05 -3.57 -6.47
CA VAL A 55 6.45 -2.24 -6.54
C VAL A 55 5.13 -2.32 -7.31
N LEU A 56 5.13 -3.00 -8.46
CA LEU A 56 3.90 -3.29 -9.21
C LEU A 56 2.89 -4.09 -8.38
N MET A 57 3.35 -5.06 -7.58
CA MET A 57 2.48 -5.79 -6.66
C MET A 57 1.86 -4.88 -5.60
N GLY A 58 2.63 -3.95 -5.05
CA GLY A 58 2.17 -2.98 -4.05
C GLY A 58 1.09 -2.06 -4.60
N ASP A 59 1.34 -1.44 -5.75
CA ASP A 59 0.39 -0.54 -6.41
C ASP A 59 -0.90 -1.27 -6.78
N LEU A 60 -0.79 -2.47 -7.35
CA LEU A 60 -1.95 -3.30 -7.66
C LEU A 60 -2.69 -3.78 -6.41
N ALA A 61 -2.00 -4.05 -5.31
CA ALA A 61 -2.64 -4.44 -4.06
C ALA A 61 -3.52 -3.29 -3.52
N LEU A 62 -2.97 -2.07 -3.45
CA LEU A 62 -3.72 -0.90 -3.00
C LEU A 62 -4.84 -0.53 -3.99
N THR A 63 -4.58 -0.62 -5.29
CA THR A 63 -5.58 -0.39 -6.34
C THR A 63 -6.75 -1.36 -6.22
N ASN A 64 -6.49 -2.67 -6.07
CA ASN A 64 -7.55 -3.67 -5.94
C ASN A 64 -8.33 -3.51 -4.62
N MET A 65 -7.67 -3.16 -3.52
CA MET A 65 -8.33 -2.83 -2.26
C MET A 65 -9.35 -1.69 -2.43
N TRP A 66 -8.98 -0.61 -3.13
CA TRP A 66 -9.88 0.50 -3.39
C TRP A 66 -11.01 0.17 -4.38
N LEU A 67 -10.77 -0.74 -5.33
CA LEU A 67 -11.81 -1.22 -6.25
C LEU A 67 -12.79 -2.22 -5.59
N GLY A 68 -12.45 -2.74 -4.40
CA GLY A 68 -13.24 -3.70 -3.63
C GLY A 68 -12.87 -5.16 -3.85
N ASP A 69 -11.79 -5.45 -4.58
CA ASP A 69 -11.26 -6.80 -4.76
C ASP A 69 -10.23 -7.13 -3.65
N ASN A 70 -10.76 -7.35 -2.45
CA ASN A 70 -9.97 -7.59 -1.24
C ASN A 70 -9.10 -8.86 -1.35
N THR A 71 -9.59 -9.87 -2.07
CA THR A 71 -8.86 -11.13 -2.29
C THR A 71 -7.63 -10.89 -3.14
N ALA A 72 -7.76 -10.18 -4.26
CA ALA A 72 -6.61 -9.83 -5.10
C ALA A 72 -5.60 -8.95 -4.34
N ALA A 73 -6.10 -7.99 -3.57
CA ALA A 73 -5.26 -7.11 -2.75
C ALA A 73 -4.39 -7.87 -1.76
N LEU A 74 -4.99 -8.76 -0.96
CA LEU A 74 -4.26 -9.60 0.00
C LEU A 74 -3.29 -10.56 -0.70
N THR A 75 -3.72 -11.22 -1.77
CA THR A 75 -2.90 -12.18 -2.52
C THR A 75 -1.61 -11.51 -3.02
N LEU A 76 -1.71 -10.30 -3.56
CA LEU A 76 -0.55 -9.55 -4.06
C LEU A 76 0.38 -9.11 -2.93
N ALA A 77 -0.17 -8.59 -1.82
CA ALA A 77 0.63 -8.20 -0.66
C ALA A 77 1.37 -9.39 -0.04
N GLU A 78 0.70 -10.53 0.14
CA GLU A 78 1.29 -11.76 0.68
C GLU A 78 2.36 -12.34 -0.26
N ARG A 79 2.11 -12.32 -1.58
CA ARG A 79 3.11 -12.72 -2.58
C ARG A 79 4.36 -11.85 -2.49
N ALA A 80 4.20 -10.53 -2.38
CA ALA A 80 5.32 -9.61 -2.25
C ALA A 80 6.12 -9.87 -0.96
N ILE A 81 5.45 -10.16 0.17
CA ILE A 81 6.12 -10.54 1.43
C ILE A 81 6.94 -11.82 1.26
N ALA A 82 6.41 -12.82 0.56
CA ALA A 82 7.10 -14.10 0.36
C ALA A 82 8.35 -13.96 -0.52
N LEU A 83 8.31 -13.09 -1.53
CA LEU A 83 9.43 -12.86 -2.45
C LEU A 83 10.49 -11.91 -1.85
N PHE A 84 10.08 -10.96 -1.01
CA PHE A 84 10.95 -9.91 -0.46
C PHE A 84 10.95 -9.94 1.08
N PRO A 85 11.51 -10.99 1.70
CA PRO A 85 11.55 -11.11 3.15
C PRO A 85 12.55 -10.12 3.77
N ILE A 86 12.18 -9.56 4.93
CA ILE A 86 13.01 -8.60 5.69
C ILE A 86 14.42 -9.14 5.98
N ASP A 87 14.54 -10.44 6.26
CA ASP A 87 15.83 -11.06 6.60
C ASP A 87 16.84 -11.08 5.43
N LYS A 88 16.38 -10.80 4.21
CA LYS A 88 17.21 -10.70 3.00
C LYS A 88 17.48 -9.26 2.60
N ASP A 89 16.53 -8.37 2.84
CA ASP A 89 16.67 -6.94 2.61
C ASP A 89 15.97 -6.17 3.74
N ALA A 90 16.77 -5.67 4.68
CA ALA A 90 16.27 -4.89 5.81
C ALA A 90 15.78 -3.49 5.41
N LEU A 91 16.21 -2.97 4.27
CA LEU A 91 15.84 -1.64 3.80
C LEU A 91 14.48 -1.67 3.09
N THR A 92 14.32 -2.54 2.07
CA THR A 92 13.11 -2.57 1.23
C THR A 92 12.18 -3.74 1.52
N GLY A 93 12.66 -4.83 2.13
CA GLY A 93 11.84 -5.99 2.51
C GLY A 93 10.68 -5.69 3.47
N PRO A 94 10.69 -4.60 4.27
CA PRO A 94 9.50 -4.18 5.02
C PRO A 94 8.39 -3.52 4.17
N ARG A 95 8.66 -3.06 2.94
CA ARG A 95 7.65 -2.37 2.09
C ARG A 95 6.38 -3.20 1.85
N PRO A 96 6.44 -4.50 1.51
CA PRO A 96 5.24 -5.32 1.36
C PRO A 96 4.40 -5.46 2.64
N LEU A 97 5.03 -5.40 3.82
CA LEU A 97 4.31 -5.40 5.09
C LEU A 97 3.55 -4.10 5.33
N ASP A 98 4.10 -2.96 4.92
CA ASP A 98 3.41 -1.66 4.96
C ASP A 98 2.15 -1.69 4.10
N ILE A 99 2.27 -2.18 2.85
CA ILE A 99 1.13 -2.42 1.97
C ILE A 99 0.10 -3.35 2.62
N LEU A 100 0.53 -4.47 3.21
CA LEU A 100 -0.37 -5.39 3.90
C LEU A 100 -1.11 -4.70 5.06
N ALA A 101 -0.42 -3.88 5.86
CA ALA A 101 -1.03 -3.17 6.98
C ALA A 101 -2.15 -2.23 6.51
N ARG A 102 -1.93 -1.51 5.40
CA ARG A 102 -2.91 -0.61 4.77
C ARG A 102 -4.10 -1.37 4.20
N VAL A 103 -3.83 -2.46 3.47
CA VAL A 103 -4.88 -3.33 2.93
C VAL A 103 -5.73 -3.91 4.06
N ALA A 104 -5.10 -4.54 5.05
CA ALA A 104 -5.78 -5.14 6.19
C ALA A 104 -6.66 -4.13 6.96
N ALA A 105 -6.17 -2.90 7.15
CA ALA A 105 -6.96 -1.84 7.79
C ALA A 105 -8.25 -1.54 7.01
N ARG A 106 -8.16 -1.36 5.69
CA ARG A 106 -9.30 -0.95 4.86
C ARG A 106 -10.31 -2.06 4.60
N ILE A 107 -9.87 -3.31 4.55
CA ILE A 107 -10.77 -4.45 4.32
C ILE A 107 -11.45 -4.96 5.61
N GLY A 108 -11.15 -4.36 6.76
CA GLY A 108 -11.76 -4.73 8.05
C GLY A 108 -11.06 -5.88 8.78
N ASP A 109 -9.75 -6.06 8.58
CA ASP A 109 -8.91 -6.98 9.36
C ASP A 109 -7.96 -6.20 10.32
N PRO A 110 -8.51 -5.65 11.42
CA PRO A 110 -7.73 -4.83 12.35
C PRO A 110 -6.65 -5.62 13.07
N ASP A 111 -6.87 -6.91 13.34
CA ASP A 111 -5.91 -7.77 14.04
C ASP A 111 -4.61 -7.91 13.23
N ARG A 112 -4.74 -8.24 11.95
CA ARG A 112 -3.60 -8.35 11.04
C ARG A 112 -2.93 -7.00 10.82
N SER A 113 -3.70 -5.93 10.64
CA SER A 113 -3.14 -4.59 10.45
C SER A 113 -2.33 -4.13 11.67
N ILE A 114 -2.91 -4.19 12.87
CA ILE A 114 -2.27 -3.72 14.11
C ILE A 114 -1.03 -4.55 14.46
N SER A 115 -1.05 -5.86 14.26
CA SER A 115 0.13 -6.72 14.44
C SER A 115 1.26 -6.30 13.49
N THR A 116 0.94 -6.05 12.23
CA THR A 116 1.91 -5.62 11.21
C THR A 116 2.47 -4.23 11.51
N LEU A 117 1.61 -3.28 11.89
CA LEU A 117 2.01 -1.92 12.29
C LEU A 117 2.94 -1.94 13.52
N THR A 118 2.67 -2.79 14.49
CA THR A 118 3.53 -2.94 15.69
C THR A 118 4.95 -3.35 15.30
N LYS A 119 5.08 -4.27 14.32
CA LYS A 119 6.38 -4.70 13.80
C LYS A 119 7.07 -3.59 13.00
N LEU A 120 6.34 -2.89 12.13
CA LEU A 120 6.91 -1.81 11.31
C LEU A 120 7.41 -0.64 12.16
N LEU A 121 6.71 -0.29 13.23
CA LEU A 121 7.11 0.78 14.15
C LEU A 121 8.36 0.46 14.98
N SER A 122 8.79 -0.81 15.04
CA SER A 122 9.98 -1.22 15.79
C SER A 122 11.24 -1.36 14.95
N ILE A 123 11.16 -1.12 13.63
CA ILE A 123 12.28 -1.26 12.70
C ILE A 123 12.42 -0.04 11.78
N PRO A 124 13.63 0.37 11.40
CA PRO A 124 13.83 1.32 10.32
C PRO A 124 13.56 0.64 8.97
N TYR A 125 12.99 1.37 8.02
CA TYR A 125 12.81 0.90 6.63
C TYR A 125 12.54 2.07 5.69
N GLU A 126 12.58 1.80 4.39
CA GLU A 126 12.14 2.74 3.36
C GLU A 126 10.69 2.43 2.99
N ALA A 127 9.77 3.39 3.15
CA ALA A 127 8.34 3.17 2.89
C ALA A 127 8.00 3.04 1.39
N PRO A 128 6.90 2.34 1.04
CA PRO A 128 6.50 2.16 -0.36
C PRO A 128 5.82 3.38 -0.99
N LEU A 129 5.41 4.38 -0.19
CA LEU A 129 4.64 5.55 -0.61
C LEU A 129 5.51 6.80 -0.76
N ALA A 130 5.01 7.81 -1.50
CA ALA A 130 5.74 9.02 -1.90
C ALA A 130 6.58 9.68 -0.78
N ALA A 131 7.79 10.12 -1.14
CA ALA A 131 8.87 10.64 -0.28
C ALA A 131 9.49 9.62 0.71
N ASN A 132 9.00 8.37 0.70
CA ASN A 132 9.52 7.20 1.40
C ASN A 132 9.69 7.30 2.93
N PRO A 133 8.95 8.14 3.71
CA PRO A 133 9.12 8.14 5.15
C PRO A 133 8.52 6.85 5.75
N PRO A 134 9.27 6.09 6.59
CA PRO A 134 8.71 4.96 7.31
C PRO A 134 7.48 5.38 8.13
N LEU A 135 6.54 4.47 8.33
CA LEU A 135 5.39 4.73 9.19
C LEU A 135 5.85 5.17 10.58
N THR A 136 5.26 6.25 11.06
CA THR A 136 5.47 6.77 12.40
C THR A 136 4.13 6.89 13.12
N PRO A 137 4.11 6.97 14.47
CA PRO A 137 2.88 7.25 15.20
C PRO A 137 2.16 8.52 14.70
N ALA A 138 2.91 9.53 14.25
CA ALA A 138 2.33 10.74 13.67
C ALA A 138 1.67 10.48 12.31
N LEU A 139 2.31 9.73 11.40
CA LEU A 139 1.72 9.38 10.11
C LEU A 139 0.48 8.50 10.27
N LEU A 140 0.51 7.52 11.18
CA LEU A 140 -0.67 6.72 11.51
C LEU A 140 -1.85 7.57 12.01
N ARG A 141 -1.58 8.71 12.69
CA ARG A 141 -2.63 9.67 13.07
C ARG A 141 -3.15 10.52 11.93
N LEU A 142 -2.43 10.68 10.84
CA LEU A 142 -2.82 11.60 9.77
C LEU A 142 -3.36 10.87 8.54
N ASP A 143 -2.87 9.66 8.29
CA ASP A 143 -3.16 8.91 7.08
C ASP A 143 -4.59 8.33 7.11
N PRO A 144 -5.45 8.65 6.13
CA PRO A 144 -6.82 8.15 6.02
C PRO A 144 -6.92 6.64 5.76
N MET A 145 -5.86 5.98 5.27
CA MET A 145 -5.89 4.52 5.04
C MET A 145 -6.06 3.74 6.35
N PHE A 146 -5.71 4.34 7.49
CA PHE A 146 -5.90 3.78 8.83
C PHE A 146 -7.13 4.34 9.56
N GLU A 147 -8.00 5.08 8.89
CA GLU A 147 -9.26 5.56 9.48
C GLU A 147 -10.09 4.43 10.13
N PRO A 148 -10.24 3.23 9.53
CA PRO A 148 -11.05 2.18 10.15
C PRO A 148 -10.54 1.70 11.52
N LEU A 149 -9.27 1.96 11.86
CA LEU A 149 -8.63 1.53 13.10
C LEU A 149 -8.76 2.55 14.24
N ARG A 150 -9.30 3.75 13.99
CA ARG A 150 -9.24 4.90 14.92
C ARG A 150 -9.89 4.64 16.27
N ASN A 151 -10.90 3.78 16.28
CA ASN A 151 -11.66 3.40 17.47
C ASN A 151 -11.10 2.16 18.18
N ASP A 152 -10.08 1.49 17.61
CA ASP A 152 -9.45 0.34 18.26
C ASP A 152 -8.46 0.80 19.36
N PRO A 153 -8.65 0.38 20.63
CA PRO A 153 -7.77 0.78 21.73
C PRO A 153 -6.30 0.39 21.53
N ARG A 154 -6.02 -0.68 20.78
CA ARG A 154 -4.65 -1.12 20.48
C ARG A 154 -3.99 -0.18 19.46
N PHE A 155 -4.74 0.26 18.45
CA PHE A 155 -4.26 1.28 17.51
C PHE A 155 -4.01 2.62 18.21
N GLN A 156 -4.92 3.04 19.11
CA GLN A 156 -4.74 4.24 19.92
C GLN A 156 -3.44 4.23 20.74
N LYS A 157 -3.04 3.07 21.26
CA LYS A 157 -1.74 2.90 21.94
C LYS A 157 -0.55 3.08 21.00
N LEU A 158 -0.61 2.52 19.79
CA LEU A 158 0.46 2.67 18.79
C LEU A 158 0.67 4.13 18.40
N VAL A 159 -0.41 4.89 18.25
CA VAL A 159 -0.32 6.30 17.84
C VAL A 159 0.01 7.27 18.97
N ALA A 160 -0.25 6.88 20.23
CA ALA A 160 0.10 7.64 21.42
C ALA A 160 1.56 7.44 21.85
N ALA A 161 2.20 6.35 21.41
CA ALA A 161 3.62 6.13 21.62
C ALA A 161 4.39 7.31 21.01
N SER A 162 5.09 8.06 21.85
CA SER A 162 6.04 9.06 21.37
C SER A 162 7.18 8.33 20.67
N ALA A 163 7.69 8.87 19.55
CA ALA A 163 8.91 8.36 18.95
C ALA A 163 9.98 8.22 20.06
N PRO A 164 10.71 7.09 20.15
CA PRO A 164 11.85 7.02 21.05
C PRO A 164 12.76 8.22 20.77
N LYS A 165 13.14 8.92 21.84
CA LYS A 165 14.12 10.01 21.78
C LYS A 165 15.46 9.52 21.23
#